data_AF-K0NC62-F1
#
_entry.id   AF-K0NC62-F1
#
_cell.length_a   1.000
_cell.length_b   1.000
_cell.length_c   1.000
_cell.angle_alpha   90.00
_cell.angle_beta   90.00
_cell.angle_gamma   90.00
#
_symmetry.space_group_name_H-M   'P 1'
#
loop_
_entity.id
_entity.type
_entity.pdbx_description
1 polymer ?
#
loop_
_entity_poly.entity_id
_entity_poly.type
_entity_poly.pdbx_seq_one_letter_code
_entity_poly.pdbx_strand_id
1 'polypeptide(L)'
;MDPIAKKAKQWIDEKRDPRSAYWQAALEANMDLFSPDLEKGKLTPVHSLEEKDLPVFKAALEVTDLSPGLLAAFLTPSVANSIIPPDSAEELMRIEKGKPSYKIIILRPGKEERIICIEISEHAHKPGMDIFQSGALLGTFDYQTHEICLSELTKAIRAHAWEKDKWQHKDHIAYTLNWFEKIEYLGKADVSVDKTRSVFHSPTLIRTNRVDALFLIIYEILHNRFQENFQALSQDLISAGAGKNSEDKETRLSACHTLAETSMLDMLNMVKKFNLLDFTSFNDAESRNFKNEFVRTARKLSSKLDKMLVS
;
A
#
# COMPACT_ATOMS: atom_id res chain seq x y z
N MET A 1 16.59 29.85 -8.26
CA MET A 1 16.48 29.65 -6.80
C MET A 1 16.01 28.23 -6.61
N ASP A 2 16.74 27.44 -5.83
CA ASP A 2 16.40 26.04 -5.50
C ASP A 2 14.92 25.93 -5.04
N PRO A 3 14.10 25.01 -5.60
CA PRO A 3 12.71 24.81 -5.20
C PRO A 3 12.51 24.61 -3.69
N ILE A 4 13.43 23.90 -3.03
CA ILE A 4 13.42 23.70 -1.57
C ILE A 4 13.57 25.05 -0.87
N ALA A 5 14.62 25.80 -1.22
CA ALA A 5 14.86 27.13 -0.66
C ALA A 5 13.70 28.12 -0.90
N LYS A 6 13.05 28.04 -2.07
CA LYS A 6 11.88 28.89 -2.38
C LYS A 6 10.69 28.57 -1.48
N LYS A 7 10.36 27.29 -1.30
CA LYS A 7 9.23 26.85 -0.47
C LYS A 7 9.48 27.12 1.02
N ALA A 8 10.67 26.79 1.51
CA ALA A 8 11.08 27.11 2.89
C ALA A 8 11.03 28.62 3.18
N LYS A 9 11.51 29.45 2.24
CA LYS A 9 11.46 30.91 2.39
C LYS A 9 10.04 31.43 2.58
N GLN A 10 9.06 30.92 1.83
CA GLN A 10 7.67 31.33 1.99
C GLN A 10 7.18 31.10 3.44
N TRP A 11 7.44 29.93 4.01
CA TRP A 11 7.04 29.64 5.39
C TRP A 11 7.82 30.47 6.42
N ILE A 12 9.10 30.76 6.16
CA ILE A 12 9.91 31.63 7.02
C ILE A 12 9.35 33.06 7.01
N ASP A 13 8.95 33.57 5.85
CA ASP A 13 8.30 34.88 5.71
C ASP A 13 6.93 34.89 6.44
N GLU A 14 6.25 33.73 6.51
CA GLU A 14 5.06 33.47 7.33
C GLU A 14 5.38 33.20 8.83
N LYS A 15 6.62 33.46 9.27
CA LYS A 15 7.11 33.34 10.65
C LYS A 15 7.21 31.91 11.19
N ARG A 16 7.34 30.90 10.34
CA ARG A 16 7.69 29.54 10.77
C ARG A 16 9.18 29.44 11.15
N ASP A 17 9.49 28.48 12.02
CA ASP A 17 10.87 28.20 12.41
C ASP A 17 11.68 27.76 11.16
N PRO A 18 12.80 28.44 10.82
CA PRO A 18 13.55 28.11 9.62
C PRO A 18 14.04 26.67 9.54
N ARG A 19 14.41 26.06 10.67
CA ARG A 19 14.93 24.69 10.72
C ARG A 19 13.85 23.70 10.28
N SER A 20 12.66 23.84 10.87
CA SER A 20 11.48 23.04 10.52
C SER A 20 11.06 23.28 9.06
N ALA A 21 11.09 24.53 8.60
CA ALA A 21 10.69 24.88 7.24
C ALA A 21 11.62 24.28 6.17
N TYR A 22 12.94 24.40 6.36
CA TYR A 22 13.91 23.78 5.47
C TYR A 22 13.81 22.25 5.49
N TRP A 23 13.63 21.67 6.68
CA TRP A 23 13.55 20.22 6.78
C TRP A 23 12.30 19.64 6.13
N GLN A 24 11.13 20.22 6.38
CA GLN A 24 9.91 19.81 5.69
C GLN A 24 10.04 19.99 4.16
N ALA A 25 10.57 21.12 3.69
CA ALA A 25 10.75 21.35 2.26
C ALA A 25 11.69 20.31 1.61
N ALA A 26 12.74 19.87 2.33
CA ALA A 26 13.62 18.81 1.87
C ALA A 26 12.92 17.44 1.83
N LEU A 27 12.12 17.10 2.86
CA LEU A 27 11.33 15.86 2.88
C LEU A 27 10.31 15.82 1.74
N GLU A 28 9.62 16.92 1.47
CA GLU A 28 8.69 17.04 0.34
C GLU A 28 9.40 16.86 -1.00
N ALA A 29 10.57 17.48 -1.20
CA ALA A 29 11.35 17.31 -2.43
C ALA A 29 11.81 15.86 -2.64
N ASN A 30 12.15 15.13 -1.57
CA ASN A 30 12.44 13.71 -1.65
C ASN A 30 11.19 12.89 -2.03
N MET A 31 10.03 13.21 -1.44
CA MET A 31 8.78 12.54 -1.80
C MET A 31 8.36 12.82 -3.25
N ASP A 32 8.59 14.03 -3.76
CA ASP A 32 8.37 14.37 -5.17
C ASP A 32 9.25 13.52 -6.09
N LEU A 33 10.52 13.31 -5.73
CA LEU A 33 11.45 12.44 -6.46
C LEU A 33 10.98 10.99 -6.49
N PHE A 34 10.46 10.47 -5.37
CA PHE A 34 9.99 9.09 -5.28
C PHE A 34 8.58 8.89 -5.86
N SER A 35 7.80 9.97 -5.99
CA SER A 35 6.37 9.91 -6.34
C SER A 35 6.01 9.07 -7.57
N PRO A 36 6.82 8.98 -8.66
CA PRO A 36 6.47 8.15 -9.82
C PRO A 36 6.37 6.66 -9.50
N ASP A 37 7.12 6.20 -8.50
CA ASP A 37 7.22 4.78 -8.12
C ASP A 37 6.39 4.45 -6.87
N LEU A 38 5.77 5.44 -6.22
CA LEU A 38 4.96 5.23 -5.02
C LEU A 38 3.51 4.92 -5.36
N GLU A 39 3.00 3.86 -4.74
CA GLU A 39 1.58 3.51 -4.81
C GLU A 39 0.78 4.10 -3.65
N LYS A 40 -0.42 4.59 -3.98
CA LYS A 40 -1.34 5.19 -3.02
C LYS A 40 -1.85 4.17 -2.00
N GLY A 41 -1.75 4.53 -0.73
CA GLY A 41 -2.14 3.69 0.40
C GLY A 41 -1.25 2.46 0.62
N LYS A 42 -0.04 2.43 0.03
CA LYS A 42 0.93 1.34 0.20
C LYS A 42 2.26 1.88 0.73
N LEU A 43 2.96 1.08 1.53
CA LEU A 43 4.34 1.33 1.92
C LEU A 43 5.25 0.72 0.86
N THR A 44 5.94 1.56 0.10
CA THR A 44 6.73 1.13 -1.06
C THR A 44 8.22 1.36 -0.81
N PRO A 45 9.10 0.37 -1.00
CA PRO A 45 10.53 0.60 -0.94
C PRO A 45 10.97 1.42 -2.15
N VAL A 46 11.70 2.52 -1.92
CA VAL A 46 12.11 3.44 -3.01
C VAL A 46 13.29 2.92 -3.83
N HIS A 47 13.92 1.84 -3.39
CA HIS A 47 15.01 1.13 -4.04
C HIS A 47 14.83 -0.38 -3.82
N SER A 48 15.46 -1.21 -4.66
CA SER A 48 15.48 -2.65 -4.47
C SER A 48 16.01 -3.01 -3.09
N LEU A 49 15.31 -3.93 -2.41
CA LEU A 49 15.68 -4.40 -1.08
C LEU A 49 16.74 -5.50 -1.20
N GLU A 50 17.82 -5.38 -0.42
CA GLU A 50 18.74 -6.50 -0.21
C GLU A 50 18.15 -7.50 0.78
N GLU A 51 18.69 -8.71 0.84
CA GLU A 51 18.21 -9.78 1.73
C GLU A 51 18.17 -9.33 3.21
N LYS A 52 19.16 -8.52 3.62
CA LYS A 52 19.24 -7.94 4.97
C LYS A 52 18.14 -6.91 5.28
N ASP A 53 17.60 -6.25 4.26
CA ASP A 53 16.59 -5.19 4.42
C ASP A 53 15.17 -5.77 4.48
N LEU A 54 14.97 -6.97 3.90
CA LEU A 54 13.67 -7.62 3.82
C LEU A 54 13.01 -7.83 5.19
N PRO A 55 13.69 -8.30 6.25
CA PRO A 55 13.08 -8.44 7.57
C PRO A 55 12.59 -7.10 8.14
N VAL A 56 13.37 -6.04 7.99
CA VAL A 56 13.03 -4.69 8.49
C VAL A 56 11.83 -4.14 7.74
N PHE A 57 11.84 -4.25 6.41
CA PHE A 57 10.71 -3.85 5.58
C PHE A 57 9.44 -4.63 5.91
N LYS A 58 9.53 -5.96 6.06
CA LYS A 58 8.37 -6.80 6.41
C LYS A 58 7.79 -6.45 7.77
N ALA A 59 8.63 -6.19 8.78
CA ALA A 59 8.19 -5.77 10.10
C ALA A 59 7.48 -4.41 10.05
N ALA A 60 8.05 -3.44 9.32
CA ALA A 60 7.41 -2.14 9.09
C ALA A 60 6.08 -2.26 8.33
N LEU A 61 6.06 -3.07 7.26
CA LEU A 61 4.87 -3.30 6.46
C LEU A 61 3.78 -3.90 7.33
N GLU A 62 4.04 -4.97 8.09
CA GLU A 62 3.09 -5.68 8.97
C GLU A 62 2.27 -4.74 9.87
N VAL A 63 2.94 -3.76 10.49
CA VAL A 63 2.31 -2.80 11.41
C VAL A 63 1.82 -1.51 10.75
N THR A 64 2.14 -1.25 9.48
CA THR A 64 1.73 -0.02 8.78
C THR A 64 0.30 -0.14 8.25
N ASP A 65 -0.54 0.84 8.57
CA ASP A 65 -1.93 0.96 8.09
C ASP A 65 -2.12 2.36 7.49
N LEU A 66 -2.42 2.42 6.19
CA LEU A 66 -2.46 3.66 5.42
C LEU A 66 -3.83 3.86 4.79
N SER A 67 -4.40 5.06 4.93
CA SER A 67 -5.58 5.43 4.17
C SER A 67 -5.24 5.58 2.67
N PRO A 68 -6.19 5.32 1.74
CA PRO A 68 -5.93 5.31 0.29
C PRO A 68 -5.31 6.57 -0.28
N GLY A 69 -5.51 7.74 0.33
CA GLY A 69 -4.92 9.00 -0.14
C GLY A 69 -3.43 9.19 0.19
N LEU A 70 -2.83 8.35 1.03
CA LEU A 70 -1.44 8.53 1.50
C LEU A 70 -0.42 8.00 0.52
N LEU A 71 0.76 8.60 0.52
CA LEU A 71 1.96 8.07 -0.12
C LEU A 71 2.97 7.73 0.98
N ALA A 72 3.58 6.55 0.91
CA ALA A 72 4.54 6.13 1.92
C ALA A 72 5.77 5.46 1.27
N ALA A 73 6.93 5.99 1.61
CA ALA A 73 8.23 5.54 1.14
C ALA A 73 8.98 4.81 2.28
N PHE A 74 9.50 3.62 2.00
CA PHE A 74 10.47 2.93 2.86
C PHE A 74 11.87 3.13 2.29
N LEU A 75 12.78 3.60 3.13
CA LEU A 75 14.14 3.94 2.76
C LEU A 75 15.12 3.04 3.51
N THR A 76 15.91 2.29 2.75
CA THR A 76 17.06 1.52 3.24
C THR A 76 18.24 2.44 3.56
N PRO A 77 19.29 1.95 4.25
CA PRO A 77 20.45 2.77 4.60
C PRO A 77 21.15 3.44 3.41
N SER A 78 21.09 2.85 2.21
CA SER A 78 21.69 3.44 1.01
C SER A 78 21.03 4.76 0.61
N VAL A 79 19.75 4.96 0.95
CA VAL A 79 18.97 6.16 0.66
C VAL A 79 18.77 7.01 1.92
N ALA A 80 18.38 6.39 3.03
CA ALA A 80 18.07 7.10 4.27
C ALA A 80 19.25 7.90 4.82
N ASN A 81 20.49 7.41 4.66
CA ASN A 81 21.69 8.09 5.14
C ASN A 81 22.02 9.38 4.37
N SER A 82 21.47 9.59 3.17
CA SER A 82 21.64 10.84 2.42
C SER A 82 20.59 11.89 2.77
N ILE A 83 19.53 11.50 3.48
CA ILE A 83 18.45 12.38 3.93
C ILE A 83 18.69 12.73 5.40
N ILE A 84 19.56 13.71 5.61
CA ILE A 84 19.89 14.24 6.93
C ILE A 84 19.29 15.64 7.13
N PRO A 85 18.80 15.96 8.34
CA PRO A 85 18.41 17.33 8.68
C PRO A 85 19.56 18.31 8.41
N PRO A 86 19.26 19.59 8.09
CA PRO A 86 20.30 20.61 8.00
C PRO A 86 21.00 20.77 9.36
N ASP A 87 22.26 21.24 9.35
CA ASP A 87 23.07 21.43 10.59
C ASP A 87 22.35 22.27 11.65
N SER A 88 21.49 23.20 11.22
CA SER A 88 20.69 24.02 12.12
C SER A 88 19.59 23.23 12.85
N ALA A 89 19.27 22.01 12.44
CA ALA A 89 18.22 21.12 12.95
C ALA A 89 18.79 19.77 13.44
N GLU A 90 20.04 19.75 13.90
CA GLU A 90 20.74 18.53 14.33
C GLU A 90 19.98 17.75 15.41
N GLU A 91 19.14 18.41 16.21
CA GLU A 91 18.27 17.76 17.20
C GLU A 91 17.26 16.76 16.60
N LEU A 92 16.96 16.85 15.30
CA LEU A 92 16.11 15.92 14.57
C LEU A 92 16.90 14.70 14.05
N MET A 93 18.22 14.70 14.18
CA MET A 93 19.06 13.57 13.82
C MET A 93 18.95 12.49 14.89
N ARG A 94 18.32 11.36 14.55
CA ARG A 94 18.01 10.25 15.48
C ARG A 94 19.07 9.15 15.49
N ILE A 95 20.07 9.24 14.61
CA ILE A 95 21.09 8.23 14.39
C ILE A 95 22.46 8.88 14.20
N GLU A 96 23.51 8.26 14.74
CA GLU A 96 24.88 8.74 14.54
C GLU A 96 25.32 8.57 13.08
N LYS A 97 26.15 9.51 12.61
CA LYS A 97 26.71 9.46 11.26
C LYS A 97 27.47 8.15 11.01
N GLY A 98 27.16 7.48 9.90
CA GLY A 98 27.80 6.23 9.49
C GLY A 98 27.18 4.96 10.07
N LYS A 99 26.18 5.06 10.95
CA LYS A 99 25.33 3.93 11.33
C LYS A 99 24.19 3.77 10.31
N PRO A 100 23.65 2.55 10.13
CA PRO A 100 22.63 2.31 9.10
C PRO A 100 21.27 2.87 9.55
N SER A 101 20.74 3.86 8.83
CA SER A 101 19.42 4.43 9.04
C SER A 101 18.35 3.67 8.25
N TYR A 102 17.18 3.47 8.85
CA TYR A 102 16.00 2.98 8.15
C TYR A 102 14.88 3.98 8.40
N LYS A 103 14.37 4.58 7.32
CA LYS A 103 13.34 5.61 7.42
C LYS A 103 12.06 5.21 6.72
N ILE A 104 10.95 5.67 7.27
CA ILE A 104 9.68 5.70 6.57
C ILE A 104 9.26 7.16 6.46
N ILE A 105 8.88 7.60 5.26
CA ILE A 105 8.32 8.93 5.04
C ILE A 105 6.89 8.75 4.56
N ILE A 106 5.92 9.29 5.32
CA ILE A 106 4.50 9.24 4.98
C ILE A 106 4.05 10.66 4.65
N LEU A 107 3.59 10.86 3.43
CA LEU A 107 3.02 12.10 2.95
C LEU A 107 1.50 11.96 2.88
N ARG A 108 0.80 12.90 3.51
CA ARG A 108 -0.61 13.20 3.24
C ARG A 108 -0.68 14.40 2.29
N PRO A 109 -0.99 14.18 1.00
CA PRO A 109 -1.21 15.26 0.07
C PRO A 109 -2.43 16.09 0.46
N GLY A 110 -2.44 17.36 0.09
CA GLY A 110 -3.57 18.26 0.32
C GLY A 110 -3.17 19.72 0.20
N LYS A 111 -4.10 20.61 0.55
CA LYS A 111 -3.82 22.06 0.60
C LYS A 111 -2.67 22.40 1.55
N GLU A 112 -2.60 21.66 2.66
CA GLU A 112 -1.49 21.71 3.60
C GLU A 112 -0.91 20.30 3.70
N GLU A 113 0.23 20.11 3.03
CA GLU A 113 0.97 18.86 3.06
C GLU A 113 1.41 18.56 4.48
N ARG A 114 1.13 17.33 4.90
CA ARG A 114 1.55 16.83 6.20
C ARG A 114 2.47 15.63 5.97
N ILE A 115 3.65 15.69 6.58
CA ILE A 115 4.64 14.63 6.51
C ILE A 115 4.86 14.04 7.91
N ILE A 116 4.95 12.72 7.98
CA ILE A 116 5.52 12.02 9.12
C ILE A 116 6.84 11.40 8.65
N CYS A 117 7.95 11.81 9.25
CA CYS A 117 9.26 11.19 9.06
C CYS A 117 9.54 10.27 10.25
N ILE A 118 9.72 8.99 9.99
CA ILE A 118 9.93 7.97 11.02
C ILE A 118 11.35 7.40 10.87
N GLU A 119 12.10 7.33 11.96
CA GLU A 119 13.35 6.54 12.07
C GLU A 119 13.07 5.26 12.85
N ILE A 120 13.26 4.10 12.22
CA ILE A 120 13.02 2.78 12.80
C ILE A 120 14.30 1.93 12.94
N SER A 121 15.49 2.50 12.71
CA SER A 121 16.74 1.76 12.87
C SER A 121 16.97 1.33 14.33
N GLU A 122 17.44 0.09 14.51
CA GLU A 122 17.89 -0.43 15.81
C GLU A 122 19.11 0.33 16.36
N HIS A 123 19.84 1.05 15.50
CA HIS A 123 20.99 1.86 15.88
C HIS A 123 20.62 3.31 16.23
N ALA A 124 19.35 3.69 16.11
CA ALA A 124 18.89 5.01 16.51
C ALA A 124 18.99 5.16 18.03
N HIS A 125 19.57 6.25 18.50
CA HIS A 125 19.62 6.55 19.94
C HIS A 125 18.24 6.99 20.47
N LYS A 126 17.36 7.44 19.56
CA LYS A 126 15.95 7.80 19.79
C LYS A 126 15.13 7.44 18.55
N PRO A 127 14.80 6.15 18.31
CA PRO A 127 13.86 5.79 17.25
C PRO A 127 12.53 6.52 17.49
N GLY A 128 11.89 6.99 16.44
CA GLY A 128 10.79 7.92 16.62
C GLY A 128 10.28 8.61 15.36
N MET A 129 9.40 9.56 15.59
CA MET A 129 8.56 10.16 14.55
C MET A 129 8.52 11.67 14.69
N ASP A 130 8.78 12.37 13.61
CA ASP A 130 8.67 13.82 13.51
C ASP A 130 7.56 14.18 12.54
N ILE A 131 6.67 15.07 12.97
CA ILE A 131 5.43 15.40 12.25
C ILE A 131 5.48 16.85 11.79
N PHE A 132 5.41 17.06 10.49
CA PHE A 132 5.51 18.38 9.86
C PHE A 132 4.23 18.75 9.14
N GLN A 133 3.89 20.04 9.15
CA GLN A 133 2.86 20.62 8.30
C GLN A 133 3.15 22.08 8.02
N SER A 134 3.08 22.48 6.75
CA SER A 134 3.23 23.87 6.30
C SER A 134 4.46 24.58 6.90
N GLY A 135 5.60 23.89 6.91
CA GLY A 135 6.89 24.36 7.41
C GLY A 135 7.07 24.33 8.93
N ALA A 136 6.12 23.77 9.68
CA ALA A 136 6.18 23.69 11.14
C ALA A 136 6.32 22.24 11.63
N LEU A 137 7.21 22.02 12.61
CA LEU A 137 7.23 20.80 13.41
C LEU A 137 6.06 20.83 14.40
N LEU A 138 5.06 19.97 14.18
CA LEU A 138 3.88 19.83 15.03
C LEU A 138 4.15 19.00 16.29
N GLY A 139 5.11 18.09 16.22
CA GLY A 139 5.48 17.23 17.34
C GLY A 139 6.53 16.19 16.96
N THR A 140 7.23 15.75 18.00
CA THR A 140 8.30 14.75 17.98
C THR A 140 7.91 13.68 19.00
N PHE A 141 7.93 12.42 18.57
CA PHE A 141 7.68 11.25 19.42
C PHE A 141 8.95 10.41 19.47
N ASP A 142 9.55 10.32 20.65
CA ASP A 142 10.76 9.53 20.89
C ASP A 142 10.38 8.26 21.65
N TYR A 143 10.93 7.12 21.21
CA TYR A 143 10.71 5.83 21.85
C TYR A 143 12.03 5.26 22.36
N GLN A 144 11.92 4.37 23.35
CA GLN A 144 13.08 3.73 23.96
C GLN A 144 13.73 2.71 23.03
N THR A 145 12.93 2.01 22.22
CA THR A 145 13.40 0.95 21.31
C THR A 145 12.67 1.01 19.97
N HIS A 146 13.26 0.36 18.96
CA HIS A 146 12.68 0.30 17.63
C HIS A 146 11.36 -0.49 17.61
N GLU A 147 11.21 -1.52 18.44
CA GLU A 147 9.97 -2.31 18.52
C GLU A 147 8.82 -1.47 19.05
N ILE A 148 9.07 -0.64 20.07
CA ILE A 148 8.05 0.28 20.58
C ILE A 148 7.67 1.29 19.49
N CYS A 149 8.66 1.84 18.78
CA CYS A 149 8.41 2.75 17.65
C CYS A 149 7.51 2.12 16.58
N LEU A 150 7.79 0.87 16.17
CA LEU A 150 6.96 0.13 15.23
C LEU A 150 5.55 -0.14 15.77
N SER A 151 5.42 -0.51 17.04
CA SER A 151 4.11 -0.79 17.66
C SER A 151 3.20 0.44 17.72
N GLU A 152 3.78 1.64 17.82
CA GLU A 152 3.04 2.91 17.88
C GLU A 152 2.79 3.52 16.48
N LEU A 153 3.36 2.94 15.42
CA LEU A 153 3.32 3.49 14.05
C LEU A 153 1.89 3.66 13.53
N THR A 154 1.04 2.61 13.58
CA THR A 154 -0.37 2.73 13.15
C THR A 154 -1.08 3.85 13.91
N LYS A 155 -0.83 3.98 15.22
CA LYS A 155 -1.51 4.99 16.05
C LYS A 155 -1.10 6.41 15.66
N ALA A 156 0.18 6.64 15.40
CA ALA A 156 0.68 7.93 14.91
C ALA A 156 0.11 8.26 13.52
N ILE A 157 0.09 7.29 12.60
CA ILE A 157 -0.52 7.45 11.27
C ILE A 157 -1.99 7.84 11.41
N ARG A 158 -2.76 7.09 12.23
CA ARG A 158 -4.19 7.35 12.45
C ARG A 158 -4.47 8.73 13.05
N ALA A 159 -3.64 9.18 13.99
CA ALA A 159 -3.81 10.47 14.63
C ALA A 159 -3.44 11.65 13.72
N HIS A 160 -2.37 11.49 12.91
CA HIS A 160 -1.75 12.62 12.23
C HIS A 160 -1.93 12.58 10.71
N ALA A 161 -1.77 11.45 10.05
CA ALA A 161 -1.86 11.37 8.58
C ALA A 161 -3.22 10.89 8.07
N TRP A 162 -4.05 10.26 8.88
CA TRP A 162 -5.30 9.66 8.39
C TRP A 162 -6.22 10.67 7.69
N GLU A 163 -6.79 10.23 6.58
CA GLU A 163 -7.80 10.98 5.85
C GLU A 163 -9.08 11.12 6.69
N LYS A 164 -9.44 12.36 7.02
CA LYS A 164 -10.59 12.68 7.88
C LYS A 164 -11.90 12.80 7.10
N ASP A 165 -11.82 12.99 5.79
CA ASP A 165 -12.99 13.16 4.95
C ASP A 165 -13.78 11.87 4.80
N LYS A 166 -15.03 12.01 4.34
CA LYS A 166 -15.89 10.85 4.08
C LYS A 166 -15.38 10.09 2.87
N TRP A 167 -14.89 8.88 3.13
CA TRP A 167 -14.46 7.94 2.09
C TRP A 167 -15.61 7.61 1.15
N GLN A 168 -15.29 7.60 -0.13
CA GLN A 168 -16.17 7.14 -1.19
C GLN A 168 -16.03 5.62 -1.34
N HIS A 169 -16.95 5.03 -2.11
CA HIS A 169 -16.93 3.58 -2.38
C HIS A 169 -15.56 3.10 -2.90
N LYS A 170 -14.96 3.86 -3.84
CA LYS A 170 -13.65 3.53 -4.43
C LYS A 170 -12.52 3.52 -3.39
N ASP A 171 -12.60 4.36 -2.36
CA ASP A 171 -11.55 4.49 -1.35
C ASP A 171 -11.60 3.27 -0.43
N HIS A 172 -12.80 2.85 -0.01
CA HIS A 172 -12.99 1.60 0.75
C HIS A 172 -12.51 0.35 0.00
N ILE A 173 -12.73 0.30 -1.32
CA ILE A 173 -12.24 -0.79 -2.17
C ILE A 173 -10.71 -0.75 -2.23
N ALA A 174 -10.09 0.38 -2.59
CA ALA A 174 -8.64 0.53 -2.67
C ALA A 174 -7.95 0.18 -1.35
N TYR A 175 -8.50 0.65 -0.22
CA TYR A 175 -8.01 0.31 1.11
C TYR A 175 -8.00 -1.20 1.37
N THR A 176 -9.07 -1.88 0.97
CA THR A 176 -9.22 -3.33 1.15
C THR A 176 -8.30 -4.13 0.23
N LEU A 177 -8.10 -3.66 -1.00
CA LEU A 177 -7.16 -4.27 -1.95
C LEU A 177 -5.72 -4.20 -1.41
N ASN A 178 -5.29 -3.02 -0.96
CA ASN A 178 -3.95 -2.84 -0.38
C ASN A 178 -3.73 -3.74 0.84
N TRP A 179 -4.73 -3.88 1.71
CA TRP A 179 -4.68 -4.81 2.84
C TRP A 179 -4.56 -6.27 2.39
N PHE A 180 -5.30 -6.68 1.37
CA PHE A 180 -5.30 -8.05 0.89
C PHE A 180 -3.96 -8.43 0.22
N GLU A 181 -3.41 -7.55 -0.61
CA GLU A 181 -2.09 -7.73 -1.20
C GLU A 181 -0.99 -7.81 -0.14
N LYS A 182 -1.12 -7.01 0.93
CA LYS A 182 -0.21 -7.06 2.07
C LYS A 182 -0.26 -8.42 2.79
N ILE A 183 -1.43 -9.03 2.97
CA ILE A 183 -1.57 -10.38 3.53
C ILE A 183 -0.83 -11.41 2.66
N GLU A 184 -1.04 -11.34 1.35
CA GLU A 184 -0.42 -12.27 0.41
C GLU A 184 1.10 -12.12 0.42
N TYR A 185 1.61 -10.89 0.34
CA TYR A 185 3.04 -10.59 0.36
C TYR A 185 3.73 -11.06 1.65
N LEU A 186 3.09 -10.82 2.80
CA LEU A 186 3.63 -11.23 4.10
C LEU A 186 3.40 -12.70 4.41
N GLY A 187 2.44 -13.34 3.75
CA GLY A 187 2.01 -14.70 4.06
C GLY A 187 1.41 -14.83 5.46
N LYS A 188 0.73 -13.78 5.95
CA LYS A 188 0.18 -13.70 7.31
C LYS A 188 -1.19 -13.01 7.32
N ALA A 189 -2.11 -13.51 8.14
CA ALA A 189 -3.45 -12.93 8.29
C ALA A 189 -3.51 -11.73 9.25
N ASP A 190 -2.68 -11.75 10.29
CA ASP A 190 -2.68 -10.74 11.36
C ASP A 190 -1.83 -9.53 10.96
N VAL A 191 -2.37 -8.73 10.05
CA VAL A 191 -1.77 -7.50 9.58
C VAL A 191 -2.69 -6.32 9.90
N SER A 192 -2.09 -5.16 10.19
CA SER A 192 -2.85 -3.97 10.61
C SER A 192 -3.92 -3.57 9.58
N VAL A 193 -5.16 -3.42 10.05
CA VAL A 193 -6.34 -2.99 9.27
C VAL A 193 -7.41 -2.40 10.19
N ASP A 194 -8.09 -1.36 9.73
CA ASP A 194 -9.34 -0.89 10.29
C ASP A 194 -10.52 -1.66 9.66
N LYS A 195 -11.06 -2.62 10.41
CA LYS A 195 -12.20 -3.46 10.00
C LYS A 195 -13.47 -2.64 9.71
N THR A 196 -13.57 -1.42 10.26
CA THR A 196 -14.70 -0.50 9.98
C THR A 196 -14.55 0.27 8.67
N ARG A 197 -13.40 0.14 8.00
CA ARG A 197 -13.10 0.79 6.72
C ARG A 197 -12.85 -0.19 5.58
N SER A 198 -12.59 -1.45 5.89
CA SER A 198 -12.41 -2.53 4.92
C SER A 198 -13.77 -3.10 4.47
N VAL A 199 -14.02 -3.14 3.15
CA VAL A 199 -15.26 -3.73 2.59
C VAL A 199 -15.32 -5.25 2.79
N PHE A 200 -14.18 -5.90 2.98
CA PHE A 200 -14.11 -7.32 3.27
C PHE A 200 -14.69 -7.63 4.66
N HIS A 201 -14.41 -6.76 5.64
CA HIS A 201 -14.90 -6.91 7.01
C HIS A 201 -16.26 -6.24 7.23
N SER A 202 -16.53 -5.13 6.54
CA SER A 202 -17.77 -4.36 6.63
C SER A 202 -18.37 -4.13 5.23
N PRO A 203 -18.98 -5.16 4.60
CA PRO A 203 -19.55 -5.06 3.24
C PRO A 203 -20.61 -3.96 3.08
N THR A 204 -21.27 -3.57 4.16
CA THR A 204 -22.29 -2.52 4.19
C THR A 204 -21.73 -1.13 3.81
N LEU A 205 -20.41 -0.93 3.90
CA LEU A 205 -19.73 0.31 3.47
C LEU A 205 -19.99 0.64 1.99
N ILE A 206 -20.22 -0.39 1.17
CA ILE A 206 -20.56 -0.24 -0.25
C ILE A 206 -21.93 -0.85 -0.58
N ARG A 207 -22.79 -1.00 0.44
CA ARG A 207 -24.16 -1.55 0.32
C ARG A 207 -24.20 -2.95 -0.29
N THR A 208 -23.25 -3.81 0.10
CA THR A 208 -23.19 -5.21 -0.38
C THR A 208 -23.19 -6.21 0.77
N ASN A 209 -23.11 -7.51 0.45
CA ASN A 209 -22.98 -8.60 1.42
C ASN A 209 -21.59 -9.24 1.37
N ARG A 210 -21.27 -10.13 2.34
CA ARG A 210 -19.92 -10.71 2.47
C ARG A 210 -19.48 -11.57 1.28
N VAL A 211 -20.42 -12.26 0.62
CA VAL A 211 -20.11 -13.08 -0.57
C VAL A 211 -19.77 -12.18 -1.75
N ASP A 212 -20.60 -11.17 -2.00
CA ASP A 212 -20.38 -10.22 -3.09
C ASP A 212 -19.10 -9.40 -2.87
N ALA A 213 -18.81 -8.99 -1.63
CA ALA A 213 -17.57 -8.29 -1.27
C ALA A 213 -16.33 -9.16 -1.54
N LEU A 214 -16.37 -10.45 -1.18
CA LEU A 214 -15.29 -11.40 -1.49
C LEU A 214 -15.00 -11.45 -2.99
N PHE A 215 -16.04 -11.66 -3.81
CA PHE A 215 -15.85 -11.78 -5.26
C PHE A 215 -15.52 -10.46 -5.93
N LEU A 216 -15.96 -9.32 -5.39
CA LEU A 216 -15.51 -8.00 -5.82
C LEU A 216 -13.99 -7.86 -5.62
N ILE A 217 -13.48 -8.18 -4.44
CA ILE A 217 -12.04 -8.08 -4.14
C ILE A 217 -11.23 -9.04 -5.02
N ILE A 218 -11.67 -10.30 -5.15
CA ILE A 218 -11.01 -11.27 -6.04
C ILE A 218 -11.00 -10.77 -7.49
N TYR A 219 -12.12 -10.24 -7.98
CA TYR A 219 -12.21 -9.70 -9.32
C TYR A 219 -11.20 -8.57 -9.55
N GLU A 220 -11.18 -7.56 -8.67
CA GLU A 220 -10.30 -6.38 -8.84
C GLU A 220 -8.83 -6.77 -8.79
N ILE A 221 -8.43 -7.65 -7.84
CA ILE A 221 -7.05 -8.13 -7.75
C ILE A 221 -6.62 -8.88 -9.01
N LEU A 222 -7.42 -9.87 -9.44
CA LEU A 222 -7.06 -10.67 -10.61
C LEU A 222 -7.09 -9.85 -11.89
N HIS A 223 -8.05 -8.95 -12.04
CA HIS A 223 -8.12 -8.06 -13.18
C HIS A 223 -6.86 -7.18 -13.28
N ASN A 224 -6.40 -6.58 -12.19
CA ASN A 224 -5.19 -5.77 -12.17
C ASN A 224 -3.94 -6.62 -12.50
N ARG A 225 -3.79 -7.80 -11.90
CA ARG A 225 -2.68 -8.72 -12.21
C ARG A 225 -2.64 -9.13 -13.67
N PHE A 226 -3.81 -9.38 -14.26
CA PHE A 226 -3.89 -9.72 -15.67
C PHE A 226 -3.47 -8.57 -16.57
N GLN A 227 -3.76 -7.32 -16.19
CA GLN A 227 -3.30 -6.13 -16.90
C GLN A 227 -1.80 -5.93 -16.78
N GLU A 228 -1.25 -6.05 -15.58
CA GLU A 228 0.19 -5.84 -15.30
C GLU A 228 1.06 -6.93 -15.94
N ASN A 229 0.64 -8.19 -15.85
CA ASN A 229 1.39 -9.35 -16.35
C ASN A 229 0.90 -9.84 -17.72
N PHE A 230 0.17 -9.00 -18.46
CA PHE A 230 -0.51 -9.43 -19.68
C PHE A 230 0.43 -10.07 -20.70
N GLN A 231 1.65 -9.54 -20.86
CA GLN A 231 2.62 -10.08 -21.80
C GLN A 231 2.99 -11.52 -21.49
N ALA A 232 3.35 -11.82 -20.24
CA ALA A 232 3.68 -13.19 -19.82
C ALA A 232 2.47 -14.13 -19.97
N LEU A 233 1.30 -13.70 -19.48
CA LEU A 233 0.07 -14.48 -19.56
C LEU A 233 -0.35 -14.76 -21.01
N SER A 234 -0.16 -13.78 -21.91
CA SER A 234 -0.49 -13.94 -23.32
C SER A 234 0.38 -15.00 -23.99
N GLN A 235 1.66 -15.12 -23.63
CA GLN A 235 2.55 -16.16 -24.16
C GLN A 235 2.12 -17.55 -23.69
N ASP A 236 1.75 -17.69 -22.42
CA ASP A 236 1.23 -18.95 -21.87
C ASP A 236 -0.07 -19.35 -22.57
N LEU A 237 -0.98 -18.40 -22.76
CA LEU A 237 -2.25 -18.62 -23.45
C LEU A 237 -2.04 -18.96 -24.94
N ILE A 238 -1.13 -18.27 -25.64
CA ILE A 238 -0.78 -18.59 -27.03
C ILE A 238 -0.20 -20.01 -27.12
N SER A 239 0.69 -20.38 -26.20
CA SER A 239 1.29 -21.72 -26.12
C SER A 239 0.24 -22.80 -25.86
N ALA A 240 -0.83 -22.46 -25.14
CA ALA A 240 -2.00 -23.31 -24.93
C ALA A 240 -3.00 -23.32 -26.10
N GLY A 241 -2.66 -22.69 -27.24
CA GLY A 241 -3.49 -22.66 -28.46
C GLY A 241 -4.49 -21.50 -28.54
N ALA A 242 -4.44 -20.54 -27.61
CA ALA A 242 -5.41 -19.43 -27.49
C ALA A 242 -4.97 -18.13 -28.18
N GLY A 243 -4.08 -18.19 -29.18
CA GLY A 243 -3.51 -17.00 -29.82
C GLY A 243 -4.48 -16.23 -30.73
N LYS A 244 -4.06 -15.03 -31.17
CA LYS A 244 -4.83 -14.14 -32.07
C LYS A 244 -5.20 -14.79 -33.41
N ASN A 245 -4.43 -15.80 -33.83
CA ASN A 245 -4.64 -16.61 -35.03
C ASN A 245 -5.34 -17.94 -34.75
N SER A 246 -5.83 -18.22 -33.53
CA SER A 246 -6.64 -19.42 -33.30
C SER A 246 -7.93 -19.25 -34.11
N GLU A 247 -8.09 -20.06 -35.16
CA GLU A 247 -9.29 -20.07 -36.00
C GLU A 247 -10.54 -20.39 -35.18
N ASP A 248 -10.36 -21.02 -34.02
CA ASP A 248 -11.41 -21.34 -33.09
C ASP A 248 -11.46 -20.38 -31.88
N LYS A 249 -12.46 -19.48 -31.91
CA LYS A 249 -12.84 -18.60 -30.81
C LYS A 249 -13.21 -19.39 -29.54
N GLU A 250 -13.74 -20.59 -29.69
CA GLU A 250 -14.18 -21.45 -28.59
C GLU A 250 -12.98 -21.93 -27.77
N THR A 251 -11.92 -22.41 -28.44
CA THR A 251 -10.64 -22.78 -27.82
C THR A 251 -10.04 -21.63 -27.01
N ARG A 252 -9.99 -20.40 -27.57
CA ARG A 252 -9.45 -19.24 -26.85
C ARG A 252 -10.29 -18.86 -25.61
N LEU A 253 -11.61 -18.82 -25.75
CA LEU A 253 -12.50 -18.54 -24.62
C LEU A 253 -12.40 -19.59 -23.52
N SER A 254 -12.26 -20.86 -23.89
CA SER A 254 -12.04 -21.97 -22.97
C SER A 254 -10.75 -21.76 -22.16
N ALA A 255 -9.62 -21.47 -22.82
CA ALA A 255 -8.35 -21.21 -22.14
C ALA A 255 -8.42 -20.00 -21.18
N CYS A 256 -9.01 -18.88 -21.62
CA CYS A 256 -9.25 -17.71 -20.77
C CYS A 256 -10.14 -18.05 -19.56
N HIS A 257 -11.13 -18.92 -19.76
CA HIS A 257 -12.01 -19.36 -18.67
C HIS A 257 -11.26 -20.23 -17.66
N THR A 258 -10.49 -21.22 -18.11
CA THR A 258 -9.66 -22.06 -17.25
C THR A 258 -8.66 -21.24 -16.43
N LEU A 259 -7.99 -20.26 -17.04
CA LEU A 259 -7.07 -19.36 -16.33
C LEU A 259 -7.80 -18.54 -15.26
N ALA A 260 -8.97 -17.98 -15.60
CA ALA A 260 -9.78 -17.22 -14.65
C ALA A 260 -10.25 -18.07 -13.47
N GLU A 261 -10.76 -19.28 -13.72
CA GLU A 261 -11.23 -20.19 -12.66
C GLU A 261 -10.08 -20.63 -11.76
N THR A 262 -8.94 -21.03 -12.34
CA THR A 262 -7.76 -21.47 -11.58
C THR A 262 -7.26 -20.33 -10.68
N SER A 263 -7.11 -19.13 -11.23
CA SER A 263 -6.67 -17.96 -10.47
C SER A 263 -7.66 -17.61 -9.35
N MET A 264 -8.97 -17.74 -9.59
CA MET A 264 -9.98 -17.52 -8.56
C MET A 264 -9.92 -18.57 -7.45
N LEU A 265 -9.69 -19.85 -7.78
CA LEU A 265 -9.52 -20.92 -6.80
C LEU A 265 -8.28 -20.68 -5.94
N ASP A 266 -7.18 -20.21 -6.50
CA ASP A 266 -5.98 -19.86 -5.76
C ASP A 266 -6.24 -18.74 -4.75
N MET A 267 -6.98 -17.70 -5.16
CA MET A 267 -7.39 -16.61 -4.27
C MET A 267 -8.32 -17.11 -3.15
N LEU A 268 -9.28 -17.98 -3.46
CA LEU A 268 -10.17 -18.57 -2.45
C LEU A 268 -9.42 -19.49 -1.47
N ASN A 269 -8.45 -20.26 -1.97
CA ASN A 269 -7.58 -21.09 -1.14
C ASN A 269 -6.72 -20.23 -0.22
N MET A 270 -6.25 -19.07 -0.67
CA MET A 270 -5.56 -18.09 0.17
C MET A 270 -6.46 -17.55 1.28
N VAL A 271 -7.69 -17.12 0.94
CA VAL A 271 -8.70 -16.68 1.92
C VAL A 271 -8.96 -17.75 2.97
N LYS A 272 -9.07 -19.01 2.56
CA LYS A 272 -9.23 -20.16 3.44
C LYS A 272 -7.99 -20.42 4.30
N LYS A 273 -6.80 -20.47 3.69
CA LYS A 273 -5.51 -20.73 4.36
C LYS A 273 -5.27 -19.76 5.51
N PHE A 274 -5.60 -18.48 5.30
CA PHE A 274 -5.43 -17.43 6.28
C PHE A 274 -6.66 -17.20 7.17
N ASN A 275 -7.68 -18.06 7.07
CA ASN A 275 -8.93 -17.95 7.82
C ASN A 275 -9.56 -16.55 7.76
N LEU A 276 -9.49 -15.90 6.59
CA LEU A 276 -10.01 -14.54 6.43
C LEU A 276 -11.53 -14.54 6.38
N LEU A 277 -12.15 -15.62 5.90
CA LEU A 277 -13.60 -15.79 5.86
C LEU A 277 -14.00 -17.18 6.33
N ASP A 278 -14.99 -17.24 7.22
CA ASP A 278 -15.58 -18.50 7.65
C ASP A 278 -16.62 -19.01 6.65
N PHE A 279 -16.16 -19.79 5.69
CA PHE A 279 -17.02 -20.46 4.71
C PHE A 279 -18.00 -21.47 5.33
N THR A 280 -17.72 -21.98 6.53
CA THR A 280 -18.60 -22.95 7.20
C THR A 280 -19.83 -22.30 7.82
N SER A 281 -19.77 -20.99 8.07
CA SER A 281 -20.89 -20.19 8.57
C SER A 281 -21.90 -19.76 7.51
N PHE A 282 -21.76 -20.20 6.26
CA PHE A 282 -22.67 -19.80 5.18
C PHE A 282 -24.02 -20.48 5.33
N ASN A 283 -25.09 -19.69 5.25
CA ASN A 283 -26.43 -20.25 5.11
C ASN A 283 -26.69 -20.73 3.66
N ASP A 284 -27.84 -21.33 3.42
CA ASP A 284 -28.22 -21.84 2.09
C ASP A 284 -28.25 -20.75 1.02
N ALA A 285 -28.71 -19.55 1.36
CA ALA A 285 -28.78 -18.43 0.43
C ALA A 285 -27.38 -17.95 0.04
N GLU A 286 -26.46 -17.85 1.01
CA GLU A 286 -25.07 -17.47 0.79
C GLU A 286 -24.31 -18.54 0.03
N SER A 287 -24.55 -19.82 0.32
CA SER A 287 -23.95 -20.94 -0.41
C SER A 287 -24.38 -20.95 -1.88
N ARG A 288 -25.66 -20.66 -2.17
CA ARG A 288 -26.15 -20.47 -3.54
C ARG A 288 -25.54 -19.23 -4.19
N ASN A 289 -25.50 -18.10 -3.47
CA ASN A 289 -24.91 -16.87 -3.98
C ASN A 289 -23.43 -17.06 -4.31
N PHE A 290 -22.69 -17.76 -3.47
CA PHE A 290 -21.27 -18.04 -3.67
C PHE A 290 -21.00 -18.78 -4.97
N LYS A 291 -21.77 -19.84 -5.25
CA LYS A 291 -21.66 -20.59 -6.52
C LYS A 291 -21.99 -19.70 -7.73
N ASN A 292 -23.04 -18.89 -7.62
CA ASN A 292 -23.44 -17.98 -8.69
C ASN A 292 -22.37 -16.92 -8.96
N GLU A 293 -21.83 -16.31 -7.90
CA GLU A 293 -20.80 -15.28 -7.98
C GLU A 293 -19.46 -15.82 -8.47
N PHE A 294 -19.11 -17.06 -8.13
CA PHE A 294 -17.95 -17.73 -8.71
C PHE A 294 -18.06 -17.79 -10.24
N VAL A 295 -19.15 -18.35 -10.75
CA VAL A 295 -19.38 -18.49 -12.20
C VAL A 295 -19.46 -17.12 -12.89
N ARG A 296 -20.15 -16.16 -12.27
CA ARG A 296 -20.32 -14.80 -12.80
C ARG A 296 -18.97 -14.08 -12.91
N THR A 297 -18.14 -14.17 -11.88
CA THR A 297 -16.84 -13.50 -11.81
C THR A 297 -15.85 -14.15 -12.76
N ALA A 298 -15.80 -15.48 -12.82
CA ALA A 298 -14.96 -16.22 -13.77
C ALA A 298 -15.29 -15.85 -15.22
N ARG A 299 -16.58 -15.77 -15.57
CA ARG A 299 -17.03 -15.32 -16.90
C ARG A 299 -16.60 -13.88 -17.19
N LYS A 300 -16.72 -12.98 -16.22
CA LYS A 300 -16.34 -11.56 -16.38
C LYS A 300 -14.84 -11.42 -16.62
N LEU A 301 -14.01 -12.12 -15.83
CA LEU A 301 -12.55 -12.15 -15.99
C LEU A 301 -12.12 -12.75 -17.34
N SER A 302 -12.68 -13.91 -17.70
CA SER A 302 -12.42 -14.57 -18.99
C SER A 302 -12.74 -13.65 -20.18
N SER A 303 -13.89 -12.95 -20.14
CA SER A 303 -14.25 -11.99 -21.19
C SER A 303 -13.29 -10.80 -21.26
N LYS A 304 -12.71 -10.35 -20.14
CA LYS A 304 -11.70 -9.30 -20.12
C LYS A 304 -10.39 -9.77 -20.73
N LEU A 305 -9.92 -10.96 -20.35
CA LEU A 305 -8.73 -11.60 -20.92
C LEU A 305 -8.84 -11.79 -22.43
N ASP A 306 -9.95 -12.34 -22.92
CA ASP A 306 -10.20 -12.51 -24.36
C ASP A 306 -10.12 -11.18 -25.12
N LYS A 307 -10.73 -10.12 -24.57
CA LYS A 307 -10.64 -8.78 -25.17
C LYS A 307 -9.21 -8.26 -25.25
N MET A 308 -8.39 -8.51 -24.23
CA MET A 308 -6.99 -8.09 -24.21
C MET A 308 -6.14 -8.86 -25.24
N LEU A 309 -6.43 -10.15 -25.49
CA LEU A 309 -5.74 -10.95 -26.51
C LEU A 309 -6.07 -10.52 -27.94
N VAL A 310 -7.29 -10.02 -28.15
CA VAL A 310 -7.78 -9.65 -29.48
C VAL A 310 -7.46 -8.20 -29.84
N SER A 311 -7.33 -7.30 -28.85
CA SER A 311 -6.80 -5.94 -29.08
C SER A 311 -5.41 -5.97 -29.71
#